data_AF-A0A930A6W7-F1
#
_entry.id   AF-A0A930A6W7-F1
#
_cell.length_a   1.000
_cell.length_b   1.000
_cell.length_c   1.000
_cell.angle_alpha   90.00
_cell.angle_beta   90.00
_cell.angle_gamma   90.00
#
_symmetry.space_group_name_H-M   'P 1'
#
loop_
_entity.id
_entity.type
_entity.pdbx_description
1 polymer ?
#
loop_
_entity_poly.entity_id
_entity_poly.type
_entity_poly.pdbx_seq_one_letter_code
_entity_poly.pdbx_strand_id
1 'polypeptide(L)' 'MLDICLLGTGGTVPLPNRWLTSLLVRWNGNTLLVDCGEGT' A
#
# COMPACT_ATOMS: atom_id res chain seq x y z
N MET A 1 -17.16 3.27 7.13
CA MET A 1 -17.04 2.62 5.81
C MET A 1 -15.56 2.29 5.60
N LEU A 2 -15.26 1.09 5.14
CA LEU A 2 -13.89 0.62 4.94
C LEU A 2 -13.45 0.99 3.54
N ASP A 3 -12.37 1.74 3.44
CA ASP A 3 -11.78 2.17 2.18
C ASP A 3 -10.31 1.72 2.15
N ILE A 4 -9.91 1.11 1.04
CA ILE A 4 -8.62 0.47 0.85
C ILE A 4 -8.03 0.98 -0.46
N CYS A 5 -6.80 1.51 -0.40
CA CYS A 5 -6.01 1.86 -1.56
C CYS A 5 -4.77 0.95 -1.62
N LEU A 6 -4.61 0.20 -2.70
CA LEU A 6 -3.39 -0.58 -2.96
C LEU A 6 -2.34 0.36 -3.57
N LEU A 7 -1.29 0.66 -2.81
CA LEU A 7 -0.20 1.55 -3.24
C LEU A 7 0.82 0.78 -4.09
N GLY A 8 1.05 -0.49 -3.75
CA GLY A 8 1.83 -1.41 -4.56
C GLY A 8 1.48 -2.86 -4.27
N THR A 9 1.87 -3.73 -5.20
CA THR A 9 1.49 -5.17 -5.23
C THR A 9 2.66 -6.08 -5.64
N GLY A 10 3.88 -5.53 -5.61
CA GLY A 10 5.13 -6.22 -5.91
C GLY A 10 5.71 -6.94 -4.69
N GLY A 11 6.46 -8.01 -4.94
CA GLY A 11 7.06 -8.87 -3.91
C GLY A 11 8.34 -8.29 -3.32
N THR A 12 9.45 -8.99 -3.47
CA THR A 12 10.75 -8.66 -2.84
C THR A 12 11.54 -7.53 -3.51
N VAL A 13 11.21 -7.16 -4.75
CA VAL A 13 11.90 -6.10 -5.51
C VAL A 13 10.91 -5.31 -6.37
N PRO A 14 11.07 -3.99 -6.56
CA PRO A 14 10.27 -3.24 -7.52
C PRO A 14 10.49 -3.78 -8.94
N LEU A 15 9.41 -3.85 -9.72
CA LEU A 15 9.46 -4.17 -11.15
C LEU A 15 8.97 -2.95 -11.95
N PRO A 16 9.30 -2.84 -13.25
CA PRO A 16 8.74 -1.80 -14.10
C PRO A 16 7.21 -1.75 -13.98
N ASN A 17 6.68 -0.58 -13.61
CA ASN A 17 5.24 -0.33 -13.37
C ASN A 17 4.59 -1.20 -12.27
N ARG A 18 5.37 -1.81 -11.37
CA ARG A 18 4.85 -2.53 -10.20
C ARG A 18 5.73 -2.28 -8.99
N TRP A 19 5.21 -1.43 -8.11
CA TRP A 19 5.82 -1.04 -6.84
C TRP A 19 5.69 -2.14 -5.79
N LEU A 20 6.57 -2.12 -4.80
CA LEU A 20 6.57 -3.04 -3.68
C LEU A 20 5.26 -2.98 -2.89
N THR A 21 4.95 -4.05 -2.16
CA THR A 21 3.68 -4.17 -1.43
C THR A 21 3.53 -3.06 -0.39
N SER A 22 2.41 -2.36 -0.48
CA SER A 22 1.87 -1.51 0.58
C SER A 22 0.40 -1.21 0.30
N LEU A 23 -0.40 -1.00 1.35
CA LEU A 23 -1.78 -0.55 1.24
C LEU A 23 -2.14 0.46 2.33
N LEU A 24 -3.02 1.40 1.97
CA LEU A 24 -3.59 2.39 2.87
C LEU A 24 -5.03 2.00 3.22
N VAL A 25 -5.31 1.81 4.50
CA VAL A 25 -6.66 1.57 5.02
C VAL A 25 -7.20 2.83 5.69
N ARG A 26 -8.42 3.23 5.31
CA ARG A 26 -9.16 4.32 5.97
C ARG A 26 -10.41 3.75 6.63
N TRP A 27 -10.56 4.00 7.93
CA TRP A 27 -11.71 3.56 8.71
C TRP A 27 -12.06 4.56 9.82
N ASN A 28 -13.30 5.08 9.77
CA ASN A 28 -13.85 6.00 10.79
C ASN A 28 -12.92 7.18 11.13
N GLY A 29 -12.37 7.84 10.10
CA GLY A 29 -11.46 8.98 10.25
C GLY A 29 -10.01 8.60 10.58
N ASN A 30 -9.71 7.34 10.86
CA ASN A 30 -8.37 6.85 11.07
C ASN A 30 -7.75 6.38 9.75
N THR A 31 -6.43 6.50 9.65
CA THR A 31 -5.64 6.01 8.52
C THR A 31 -4.57 5.06 9.06
N LEU A 32 -4.47 3.87 8.44
CA LEU A 32 -3.47 2.86 8.75
C LEU A 32 -2.70 2.54 7.46
N LEU A 33 -1.38 2.69 7.52
CA LEU A 33 -0.47 2.20 6.48
C LEU A 33 -0.01 0.79 6.87
N VAL A 34 -0.20 -0.18 5.96
CA VAL A 34 0.26 -1.57 6.14
C VAL A 34 1.37 -1.83 5.13
N ASP A 35 2.53 -2.23 5.63
CA ASP A 35 3.83 -2.25 4.94
C ASP A 35 4.26 -0.91 4.35
N CYS A 36 5.56 -0.78 4.12
CA CYS A 36 6.19 0.43 3.58
C CYS A 36 7.33 0.05 2.62
N GLY A 37 7.00 -0.67 1.53
CA GLY A 37 7.97 -0.94 0.48
C GLY A 37 8.56 0.35 -0.11
N GLU A 38 9.78 0.29 -0.64
CA GLU A 38 10.43 1.43 -1.30
C GLU A 38 9.49 2.12 -2.31
N GLY A 39 9.30 3.43 -2.16
CA GLY A 39 8.46 4.27 -3.02
C GLY A 39 6.97 4.36 -2.63
N THR A 40 6.57 3.74 -1.51
CA THR A 40 5.29 3.98 -0.83
C THR A 40 5.23 5.41 -0.29
#